data_AF-A0A970JAV7-F1
#
_entry.id   AF-A0A970JAV7-F1
#
_cell.length_a   1.000
_cell.length_b   1.000
_cell.length_c   1.000
_cell.angle_alpha   90.00
_cell.angle_beta   90.00
_cell.angle_gamma   90.00
#
_symmetry.space_group_name_H-M   'P 1'
#
loop_
_entity.id
_entity.type
_entity.pdbx_description
1 polymer ?
#
loop_
_entity_poly.entity_id
_entity_poly.type
_entity_poly.pdbx_seq_one_letter_code
_entity_poly.pdbx_strand_id
1 'polypeptide(L)' 'MEKCFACSRPATGGLRIFSTFLCRSCEQELLLLTADDPRYLFFMEKIRQALPAAAEPLVP' A
#
# COMPACT_ATOMS: atom_id res chain seq x y z
N MET A 1 -0.52 -4.95 -16.93
CA MET A 1 0.11 -5.66 -15.79
C MET A 1 0.93 -4.65 -15.02
N GLU A 2 0.93 -4.72 -13.70
CA GLU A 2 1.64 -3.75 -12.86
C GLU A 2 2.41 -4.43 -11.74
N LYS A 3 3.49 -3.79 -11.31
CA LYS A 3 4.38 -4.33 -10.29
C LYS A 3 3.87 -3.96 -8.92
N CYS A 4 3.60 -4.96 -8.09
CA CYS A 4 3.20 -4.76 -6.70
C CYS A 4 4.33 -4.09 -5.91
N PHE A 5 4.04 -3.01 -5.17
CA PHE A 5 5.05 -2.31 -4.38
C PHE A 5 5.58 -3.16 -3.22
N ALA A 6 4.78 -4.09 -2.70
CA ALA A 6 5.13 -4.91 -1.54
C ALA A 6 6.00 -6.11 -1.92
N CYS A 7 5.53 -6.95 -2.86
CA CYS A 7 6.24 -8.18 -3.24
C CYS A 7 7.07 -8.06 -4.52
N SER A 8 7.07 -6.90 -5.20
CA SER A 8 7.77 -6.65 -6.46
C SER A 8 7.41 -7.60 -7.63
N ARG A 9 6.31 -8.33 -7.54
CA ARG A 9 5.83 -9.23 -8.60
C ARG A 9 4.84 -8.52 -9.53
N PRO A 10 4.88 -8.79 -10.85
CA PRO A 10 3.85 -8.31 -11.77
C PRO A 10 2.53 -9.04 -11.50
N ALA A 11 1.43 -8.30 -11.47
CA ALA A 11 0.08 -8.84 -11.36
C ALA A 11 -0.88 -8.10 -12.30
N THR A 12 -2.00 -8.75 -12.62
CA THR A 12 -3.06 -8.20 -13.48
C THR A 12 -4.24 -7.63 -12.70
N GLY A 13 -4.24 -7.73 -11.36
CA GLY A 13 -5.30 -7.19 -10.51
C GLY A 13 -4.89 -7.01 -9.06
N GLY A 14 -5.62 -6.15 -8.36
CA GLY A 14 -5.37 -5.73 -6.99
C GLY A 14 -5.85 -4.30 -6.76
N LEU A 15 -5.29 -3.66 -5.74
CA LEU A 15 -5.64 -2.31 -5.31
C LEU A 15 -4.65 -1.29 -5.91
N ARG A 16 -5.16 -0.26 -6.57
CA ARG A 16 -4.40 0.92 -6.97
C ARG A 16 -4.54 1.98 -5.88
N ILE A 17 -3.41 2.45 -5.34
CA ILE A 17 -3.35 3.49 -4.30
C ILE A 17 -2.51 4.65 -4.83
N PHE A 18 -3.17 5.74 -5.25
CA PHE A 18 -2.52 6.87 -5.96
C PHE A 18 -1.60 6.37 -7.09
N SER A 19 -0.30 6.65 -6.98
CA SER A 19 0.74 6.29 -7.93
C SER A 19 1.33 4.89 -7.72
N THR A 20 0.80 4.11 -6.76
CA THR A 20 1.29 2.77 -6.42
C THR A 20 0.23 1.69 -6.64
N PHE A 21 0.69 0.44 -6.74
CA PHE A 21 -0.15 -0.72 -6.96
C PHE A 21 0.19 -1.84 -5.97
N LEU A 22 -0.84 -2.48 -5.43
CA LEU A 22 -0.77 -3.60 -4.51
C LEU A 22 -1.52 -4.79 -5.11
N CYS A 23 -0.88 -5.95 -5.29
CA CYS A 23 -1.57 -7.12 -5.83
C CYS A 23 -2.56 -7.72 -4.81
N ARG A 24 -3.56 -8.48 -5.29
CA ARG A 24 -4.59 -9.11 -4.43
C ARG A 24 -4.04 -9.92 -3.26
N SER A 25 -2.96 -10.67 -3.45
CA SER A 25 -2.37 -11.47 -2.37
C SER A 25 -1.82 -10.61 -1.23
N CYS A 26 -1.15 -9.50 -1.56
CA CYS A 26 -0.62 -8.58 -0.56
C CYS A 26 -1.71 -7.71 0.07
N GLU A 27 -2.79 -7.42 -0.66
CA GLU A 27 -3.99 -6.79 -0.11
C GLU A 27 -4.63 -7.67 0.97
N GLN A 28 -4.82 -8.96 0.70
CA GLN A 28 -5.33 -9.90 1.69
C GLN A 28 -4.41 -10.03 2.89
N GLU A 29 -3.09 -10.03 2.69
CA GLU A 29 -2.13 -10.01 3.79
C GLU A 29 -2.31 -8.76 4.65
N LEU A 30 -2.37 -7.58 4.02
CA LEU A 30 -2.54 -6.30 4.71
C LEU A 30 -3.81 -6.27 5.58
N LEU A 31 -4.93 -6.81 5.09
CA LEU A 31 -6.20 -6.88 5.84
C LEU A 31 -6.14 -7.81 7.08
N LEU A 32 -5.19 -8.74 7.11
CA LEU A 32 -4.98 -9.66 8.23
C LEU A 32 -3.97 -9.12 9.25
N LEU A 33 -3.26 -8.02 8.95
CA LEU A 33 -2.31 -7.41 9.87
C LEU A 33 -3.05 -6.57 10.92
N THR A 34 -2.55 -6.62 12.16
CA THR A 34 -2.92 -5.66 13.20
C THR A 34 -2.00 -4.44 13.12
N ALA A 35 -2.44 -3.31 13.69
CA ALA A 35 -1.64 -2.07 13.70
C ALA A 35 -0.30 -2.21 14.45
N ASP A 36 -0.18 -3.22 15.32
CA ASP A 36 1.04 -3.54 16.08
C ASP A 36 2.01 -4.43 15.26
N ASP A 37 1.56 -5.02 14.14
CA ASP A 37 2.42 -5.86 13.31
C ASP A 37 3.47 -4.98 12.58
N PRO A 38 4.77 -5.27 12.71
CA PRO A 38 5.82 -4.47 12.08
C PRO A 38 5.72 -4.42 10.55
N ARG A 39 5.06 -5.42 9.93
CA ARG A 39 4.81 -5.39 8.47
C ARG A 39 3.80 -4.31 8.11
N TYR A 40 2.83 -4.01 9.00
CA TYR A 40 1.84 -2.97 8.75
C TYR A 40 2.51 -1.61 8.53
N LEU A 41 3.55 -1.30 9.31
CA LEU A 41 4.36 -0.09 9.14
C LEU A 41 4.98 0.00 7.75
N PHE A 42 5.54 -1.10 7.23
CA PHE A 42 6.10 -1.13 5.87
C PHE A 42 5.06 -0.77 4.80
N PHE A 43 3.85 -1.34 4.87
CA PHE A 43 2.77 -0.99 3.93
C PHE A 43 2.39 0.48 4.04
N MET A 44 2.26 1.00 5.26
CA MET A 44 1.92 2.40 5.51
C MET A 44 2.99 3.37 5.00
N GLU A 45 4.28 3.08 5.22
CA GLU A 45 5.37 3.91 4.70
C GLU A 45 5.37 3.98 3.17
N LYS A 46 5.11 2.86 2.50
CA LYS A 46 5.02 2.82 1.04
C LYS A 46 3.82 3.60 0.51
N ILE A 47 2.67 3.51 1.18
CA ILE A 47 1.48 4.29 0.83
C ILE A 47 1.73 5.78 1.06
N ARG A 48 2.36 6.17 2.17
CA ARG A 48 2.73 7.58 2.43
C ARG A 48 3.64 8.16 1.36
N GLN A 49 4.62 7.38 0.88
CA GLN A 49 5.49 7.79 -0.22
C GLN A 49 4.74 7.95 -1.55
N ALA A 50 3.59 7.27 -1.70
CA ALA A 50 2.73 7.39 -2.87
C ALA A 50 1.80 8.62 -2.81
N LEU A 51 1.62 9.23 -1.63
CA LEU A 51 0.78 10.40 -1.46
C LEU A 51 1.42 11.60 -2.18
N PRO A 52 0.62 12.43 -2.87
CA PRO A 52 1.10 13.71 -3.37
C PRO A 52 1.55 14.59 -2.21
N ALA A 53 2.58 15.41 -2.43
CA ALA A 53 3.19 16.29 -1.41
C ALA A 53 2.23 17.31 -0.76
N ALA A 54 1.00 17.43 -1.28
CA ALA A 54 -0.07 18.29 -0.78
C ALA A 54 -1.18 17.51 -0.04
N ALA A 55 -0.88 16.34 0.54
CA ALA A 55 -1.75 15.73 1.54
C ALA A 55 -1.66 16.54 2.84
N GLU A 56 -2.28 17.73 2.83
CA GLU A 56 -2.54 18.54 4.01
C GLU A 56 -3.22 17.64 5.07
N PRO A 57 -2.86 17.74 6.36
CA PRO A 57 -3.49 16.93 7.39
C PRO A 57 -5.00 17.22 7.38
N LEU A 58 -5.78 16.25 6.92
CA LEU A 58 -7.23 16.22 7.07
C LEU A 58 -7.58 15.95 8.54
N VAL A 59 -7.32 16.91 9.42
CA VAL A 59 -8.02 17.03 10.69
C VAL A 59 -8.08 18.52 11.08
N PRO A 60 -9.28 19.11 11.27
CA PRO A 60 -9.44 20.44 11.88
C PRO A 60 -9.08 20.45 13.38
#